data_AF-Q7M2H8-F1
#
_entry.id   AF-Q7M2H8-F1
#
_cell.length_a   1.000
_cell.length_b   1.000
_cell.length_c   1.000
_cell.angle_alpha   90.00
_cell.angle_beta   90.00
_cell.angle_gamma   90.00
#
_symmetry.space_group_name_H-M   'P 1'
#
loop_
_entity.id
_entity.type
_entity.pdbx_description
1 polymer ?
#
loop_
_entity_poly.entity_id
_entity_poly.type
_entity_poly.pdbx_seq_one_letter_code
_entity_poly.pdbx_strand_id
1 'polypeptide(L)' 'DSDAPNPREEPRAPWMEQEGPEYWDRNTRIYLDTAQISRVNLNTLLR' A
#
# COMPACT_ATOMS: atom_id res chain seq x y z
N ASP A 1 1.10 3.65 4.76
CA ASP A 1 0.11 4.25 5.68
C ASP A 1 -1.06 4.72 4.82
N SER A 2 -2.27 4.22 5.06
CA SER A 2 -3.44 4.61 4.27
C SER A 2 -3.95 6.00 4.61
N ASP A 3 -3.61 6.53 5.79
CA ASP A 3 -4.08 7.84 6.27
C ASP A 3 -3.11 8.97 5.88
N ALA A 4 -2.00 8.64 5.21
CA ALA A 4 -1.07 9.63 4.70
C ALA A 4 -1.72 10.54 3.64
N PRO A 5 -1.35 11.83 3.54
CA PRO A 5 -1.88 12.74 2.52
C PRO A 5 -1.67 12.27 1.08
N ASN A 6 -0.67 11.40 0.86
CA ASN A 6 -0.42 10.70 -0.38
C ASN A 6 -0.05 9.25 -0.08
N PRO A 7 -1.03 8.33 -0.01
CA PRO A 7 -0.77 6.93 0.31
C PRO A 7 0.04 6.28 -0.82
N ARG A 8 1.30 5.98 -0.54
CA ARG A 8 2.22 5.26 -1.43
C ARG A 8 3.15 4.37 -0.61
N GLU A 9 3.75 3.39 -1.26
CA GLU A 9 4.88 2.68 -0.67
C GLU A 9 6.14 3.56 -0.71
N GLU A 10 6.89 3.53 0.39
CA GLU A 10 8.07 4.37 0.61
C GLU A 10 9.24 3.51 1.10
N PRO A 11 10.49 3.82 0.71
CA PRO A 11 11.66 3.11 1.19
C PRO A 11 11.82 3.25 2.70
N ARG A 12 11.80 2.12 3.40
CA ARG A 12 12.02 2.04 4.87
C ARG A 12 13.46 1.75 5.25
N ALA A 13 14.31 1.47 4.28
CA ALA A 13 15.73 1.20 4.46
C ALA A 13 16.51 1.76 3.27
N PRO A 14 17.77 2.20 3.47
CA PRO A 14 18.56 2.83 2.40
C PRO A 14 18.72 1.98 1.14
N TRP A 15 18.81 0.66 1.29
CA TRP A 15 18.94 -0.27 0.16
C TRP A 15 17.66 -0.37 -0.70
N MET A 16 16.52 0.14 -0.23
CA MET A 16 15.30 0.19 -1.03
C MET A 16 15.29 1.37 -2.00
N GLU A 17 16.07 2.43 -1.76
CA GLU A 17 16.12 3.61 -2.65
C GLU A 17 16.66 3.30 -4.04
N GLN A 18 17.34 2.15 -4.21
CA GLN A 18 17.84 1.69 -5.49
C GLN A 18 16.74 1.16 -6.42
N GLU A 19 15.55 0.86 -5.89
CA GLU A 19 14.41 0.37 -6.67
C GLU A 19 13.79 1.49 -7.51
N GLY A 20 13.52 1.19 -8.78
CA GLY A 20 12.97 2.14 -9.74
C GLY A 20 11.50 2.50 -9.49
N PRO A 21 11.00 3.57 -10.13
CA PRO A 21 9.61 4.01 -9.98
C PRO A 21 8.59 2.93 -10.31
N GLU A 22 8.88 2.01 -11.24
CA GLU A 22 7.99 0.90 -11.59
C GLU A 22 7.76 -0.07 -10.43
N TYR A 23 8.79 -0.31 -9.62
CA TYR A 23 8.69 -1.14 -8.41
C TYR A 23 7.75 -0.46 -7.41
N TRP A 24 7.96 0.83 -7.16
CA TRP A 24 7.17 1.61 -6.20
C TRP A 24 5.71 1.77 -6.63
N ASP A 25 5.46 2.04 -7.91
CA ASP A 25 4.11 2.14 -8.48
C ASP A 25 3.36 0.81 -8.38
N ARG A 26 4.03 -0.30 -8.71
CA ARG A 26 3.45 -1.63 -8.62
C ARG A 26 3.07 -1.97 -7.18
N ASN A 27 3.99 -1.76 -6.23
CA ASN A 27 3.71 -2.05 -4.82
C ASN A 27 2.61 -1.15 -4.29
N THR A 28 2.62 0.15 -4.60
CA THR A 28 1.56 1.09 -4.20
C THR A 28 0.18 0.59 -4.64
N ARG A 29 0.02 0.11 -5.88
CA ARG A 29 -1.25 -0.48 -6.36
C ARG A 29 -1.67 -1.69 -5.54
N ILE A 30 -0.74 -2.62 -5.28
CA ILE A 30 -1.02 -3.82 -4.47
C ILE A 30 -1.49 -3.46 -3.06
N TYR A 31 -0.86 -2.47 -2.43
CA TYR A 31 -1.24 -2.00 -1.10
C TYR A 31 -2.62 -1.34 -1.08
N LEU A 32 -2.95 -0.53 -2.09
CA LEU A 32 -4.28 0.07 -2.22
C LEU A 32 -5.39 -0.99 -2.40
N ASP A 33 -5.15 -1.98 -3.26
CA ASP A 33 -6.09 -3.10 -3.47
C ASP A 33 -6.27 -3.92 -2.19
N THR A 34 -5.18 -4.20 -1.48
CA THR A 34 -5.20 -4.93 -0.21
C THR A 34 -5.97 -4.18 0.86
N ALA A 35 -5.80 -2.85 0.95
CA ALA A 35 -6.56 -2.00 1.86
C ALA A 35 -8.07 -2.05 1.56
N GLN A 36 -8.46 -2.02 0.28
CA GLN A 36 -9.87 -2.14 -0.13
C GLN A 36 -10.45 -3.50 0.27
N ILE A 37 -9.74 -4.59 -0.01
CA ILE A 37 -10.17 -5.95 0.35
C ILE A 37 -10.30 -6.08 1.87
N SER A 38 -9.32 -5.56 2.62
CA SER A 38 -9.35 -5.58 4.08
C SER A 38 -10.57 -4.84 4.63
N ARG A 39 -10.91 -3.68 4.06
CA ARG A 39 -12.11 -2.92 4.42
C ARG A 39 -13.39 -3.71 4.18
N VAL A 40 -13.52 -4.38 3.02
CA VAL A 40 -14.69 -5.21 2.70
C VAL A 40 -14.81 -6.37 3.67
N ASN A 41 -13.71 -7.08 3.92
CA ASN A 41 -13.68 -8.22 4.84
C ASN A 41 -14.07 -7.79 6.26
N LEU A 42 -13.57 -6.66 6.76
CA LEU A 42 -13.96 -6.12 8.06
C LEU A 42 -15.45 -5.81 8.13
N ASN A 43 -16.02 -5.19 7.09
CA ASN A 43 -17.47 -4.96 7.01
C ASN A 43 -18.28 -6.26 6.98
N THR A 44 -17.77 -7.30 6.32
CA THR A 44 -18.41 -8.63 6.30
C THR A 44 -18.34 -9.31 7.66
N LEU A 45 -17.22 -9.21 8.38
CA LEU A 45 -17.04 -9.83 9.70
C LEU A 45 -17.82 -9.12 10.81
N LEU A 46 -18.08 -7.82 10.66
CA LEU A 46 -18.86 -7.01 11.60
C LEU A 46 -20.37 -7.04 11.32
N ARG A 47 -20.81 -7.82 10.32
CA ARG A 47 -22.21 -8.03 9.97
C ARG A 47 -22.78 -9.25 10.66
#